data_AF-A0A399IAQ2-F1
#
_entry.id   AF-A0A399IAQ2-F1
#
_cell.length_a   1.000
_cell.length_b   1.000
_cell.length_c   1.000
_cell.angle_alpha   90.00
_cell.angle_beta   90.00
_cell.angle_gamma   90.00
#
_symmetry.space_group_name_H-M   'P 1'
#
loop_
_entity.id
_entity.type
_entity.pdbx_description
1 polymer ?
#
loop_
_entity_poly.entity_id
_entity_poly.type
_entity_poly.pdbx_seq_one_letter_code
_entity_poly.pdbx_strand_id
1 'polypeptide(L)'
;MLRMEPTPKGAGVTLYGDFWDLDALYDTIHALSGDDAPFTPHVQETVLALAYEVRHCYQGDREVREFEDLKGKTVTYYGVKLIWPLLLWQVSILRWSAAFMATTKSIQANLYMIEHCIEESLLELDQQTGEKCIRWMRRLDGVSTKFLPSYIDEVSHRYLFSGPQGKSRFKKLPWHLNSLSEISNDYREYEEHLTSVAKEQNCSPQGLHSVTDWPEIKW
;
A
#
# COMPACT_ATOMS: atom_id res chain seq x y z
N MET A 1 -11.60 -16.41 2.07
CA MET A 1 -11.01 -15.45 3.02
C MET A 1 -9.64 -15.04 2.52
N LEU A 2 -9.36 -13.73 2.52
CA LEU A 2 -8.07 -13.17 2.14
C LEU A 2 -6.91 -13.80 2.92
N ARG A 3 -5.76 -13.88 2.26
CA ARG A 3 -4.49 -14.28 2.87
C ARG A 3 -3.39 -13.39 2.34
N MET A 4 -2.37 -13.16 3.15
CA MET A 4 -1.15 -12.50 2.70
C MET A 4 0.05 -13.34 3.10
N GLU A 5 1.01 -13.47 2.19
CA GLU A 5 2.27 -14.14 2.46
C GLU A 5 3.42 -13.17 2.14
N PRO A 6 4.38 -12.97 3.05
CA PRO A 6 5.55 -12.14 2.77
C PRO A 6 6.37 -12.64 1.58
N THR A 7 6.85 -11.73 0.75
CA THR A 7 7.70 -12.14 -0.38
C THR A 7 9.12 -12.51 0.09
N PRO A 8 9.80 -13.48 -0.56
CA PRO A 8 11.07 -14.03 -0.06
C PRO A 8 12.21 -13.01 0.11
N LYS A 9 12.25 -11.95 -0.69
CA LYS A 9 13.25 -10.87 -0.60
C LYS A 9 12.74 -9.68 0.21
N GLY A 10 11.62 -9.81 0.93
CA GLY A 10 11.08 -8.79 1.81
C GLY A 10 10.69 -7.49 1.07
N ALA A 11 10.44 -7.56 -0.23
CA ALA A 11 9.95 -6.42 -1.01
C ALA A 11 8.52 -6.03 -0.61
N GLY A 12 7.73 -7.01 -0.22
CA GLY A 12 6.30 -6.82 -0.03
C GLY A 12 5.60 -8.06 0.49
N VAL A 13 4.35 -8.20 0.08
CA VAL A 13 3.50 -9.38 0.28
C VAL A 13 2.89 -9.83 -1.03
N THR A 14 2.47 -11.09 -1.07
CA THR A 14 1.51 -11.57 -2.05
C THR A 14 0.14 -11.64 -1.37
N LEU A 15 -0.81 -10.84 -1.83
CA LEU A 15 -2.22 -10.88 -1.41
C LEU A 15 -2.93 -11.95 -2.23
N TYR A 16 -3.58 -12.89 -1.55
CA TYR A 16 -4.41 -13.92 -2.15
C TYR A 16 -5.87 -13.80 -1.69
N GLY A 17 -6.79 -14.20 -2.57
CA GLY A 17 -8.19 -14.40 -2.24
C GLY A 17 -8.92 -15.17 -3.34
N ASP A 18 -10.13 -15.63 -3.03
CA ASP A 18 -11.05 -16.05 -4.09
C ASP A 18 -11.69 -14.84 -4.78
N PHE A 19 -12.49 -15.09 -5.82
CA PHE A 19 -13.17 -14.03 -6.56
C PHE A 19 -13.99 -13.12 -5.65
N TRP A 20 -14.77 -13.68 -4.73
CA TRP A 20 -15.69 -12.91 -3.89
C TRP A 20 -14.95 -12.09 -2.83
N ASP A 21 -13.87 -12.63 -2.26
CA ASP A 21 -13.03 -11.88 -1.32
C ASP A 21 -12.41 -10.65 -2.00
N LEU A 22 -11.85 -10.82 -3.21
CA LEU A 22 -11.12 -9.78 -3.92
C LEU A 22 -12.06 -8.75 -4.55
N ASP A 23 -13.21 -9.18 -5.08
CA ASP A 23 -14.26 -8.29 -5.59
C ASP A 23 -14.84 -7.42 -4.46
N ALA A 24 -15.12 -8.01 -3.29
CA ALA A 24 -15.57 -7.25 -2.13
C ALA A 24 -14.51 -6.26 -1.62
N LEU A 25 -13.21 -6.62 -1.69
CA LEU A 25 -12.12 -5.70 -1.36
C LEU A 25 -12.04 -4.54 -2.39
N TYR A 26 -12.16 -4.85 -3.68
CA TYR A 26 -12.20 -3.86 -4.76
C TYR A 26 -13.33 -2.84 -4.55
N ASP A 27 -14.54 -3.31 -4.27
CA ASP A 27 -15.69 -2.45 -3.97
C ASP A 27 -15.46 -1.58 -2.73
N THR A 28 -14.86 -2.14 -1.68
CA THR A 28 -14.50 -1.37 -0.47
C THR A 28 -13.51 -0.25 -0.78
N ILE A 29 -12.47 -0.51 -1.59
CA ILE A 29 -11.47 0.51 -1.95
C ILE A 29 -12.15 1.63 -2.74
N HIS A 30 -13.00 1.29 -3.71
CA HIS A 30 -13.75 2.26 -4.50
C HIS A 30 -14.71 3.10 -3.64
N ALA A 31 -15.46 2.46 -2.73
CA ALA A 31 -16.40 3.16 -1.86
C ALA A 31 -15.70 4.17 -0.94
N LEU A 32 -14.48 3.88 -0.48
CA LEU A 32 -13.69 4.75 0.39
C LEU A 32 -12.80 5.76 -0.37
N SER A 33 -12.80 5.68 -1.70
CA SER A 33 -12.03 6.56 -2.60
C SER A 33 -12.95 7.28 -3.60
N GLY A 34 -14.22 7.46 -3.23
CA GLY A 34 -15.18 8.25 -4.00
C GLY A 34 -14.93 9.77 -3.90
N ASP A 35 -15.75 10.56 -4.58
CA ASP A 35 -15.61 12.02 -4.65
C ASP A 35 -15.71 12.72 -3.28
N ASP A 36 -16.37 12.09 -2.31
CA ASP A 36 -16.53 12.60 -0.94
C ASP A 36 -15.37 12.20 0.00
N ALA A 37 -14.34 11.52 -0.50
CA ALA A 37 -13.20 11.12 0.31
C ALA A 37 -12.42 12.34 0.84
N PRO A 38 -11.85 12.29 2.06
CA PRO A 38 -11.22 13.45 2.70
C PRO A 38 -9.82 13.80 2.16
N PHE A 39 -9.48 13.37 0.95
CA PHE A 39 -8.17 13.58 0.33
C PHE A 39 -8.28 14.12 -1.10
N THR A 40 -7.16 14.57 -1.65
CA THR A 40 -7.10 15.16 -2.99
C THR A 40 -7.27 14.10 -4.09
N PRO A 41 -7.65 14.50 -5.31
CA PRO A 41 -7.69 13.59 -6.46
C PRO A 41 -6.36 12.87 -6.73
N HIS A 42 -5.22 13.50 -6.45
CA HIS A 42 -3.92 12.84 -6.61
C HIS A 42 -3.70 11.72 -5.59
N VAL A 43 -4.14 11.90 -4.34
CA VAL A 43 -4.13 10.82 -3.33
C VAL A 43 -5.12 9.72 -3.72
N GLN A 44 -6.28 10.11 -4.24
CA GLN A 44 -7.30 9.18 -4.75
C GLN A 44 -6.73 8.29 -5.86
N GLU A 45 -6.00 8.85 -6.82
CA GLU A 45 -5.31 8.10 -7.88
C GLU A 45 -4.35 7.05 -7.30
N THR A 46 -3.53 7.43 -6.31
CA THR A 46 -2.60 6.50 -5.63
C THR A 46 -3.34 5.39 -4.89
N VAL A 47 -4.47 5.68 -4.24
CA VAL A 47 -5.28 4.65 -3.56
C VAL A 47 -5.98 3.73 -4.58
N LEU A 48 -6.52 4.29 -5.67
CA LEU A 48 -7.17 3.53 -6.73
C LEU A 48 -6.21 2.61 -7.50
N ALA A 49 -4.90 2.90 -7.49
CA ALA A 49 -3.89 1.97 -7.99
C ALA A 49 -3.93 0.61 -7.26
N LEU A 50 -4.30 0.58 -5.98
CA LEU A 50 -4.53 -0.68 -5.25
C LEU A 50 -5.78 -1.42 -5.77
N ALA A 51 -6.88 -0.69 -6.01
CA ALA A 51 -8.09 -1.28 -6.60
C ALA A 51 -7.79 -1.89 -7.97
N TYR A 52 -6.98 -1.22 -8.78
CA TYR A 52 -6.53 -1.74 -10.07
C TYR A 52 -5.79 -3.09 -9.92
N GLU A 53 -4.80 -3.16 -9.02
CA GLU A 53 -4.07 -4.42 -8.78
C GLU A 53 -4.98 -5.54 -8.25
N VAL A 54 -5.93 -5.23 -7.35
CA VAL A 54 -6.90 -6.20 -6.83
C VAL A 54 -7.84 -6.69 -7.94
N ARG A 55 -8.29 -5.80 -8.84
CA ARG A 55 -9.11 -6.17 -9.98
C ARG A 55 -8.40 -7.13 -10.93
N HIS A 56 -7.17 -6.79 -11.32
CA HIS A 56 -6.37 -7.64 -12.20
C HIS A 56 -5.99 -8.97 -11.54
N CYS A 57 -5.91 -9.00 -10.20
CA CYS A 57 -5.75 -10.24 -9.44
C CYS A 57 -6.89 -11.22 -9.71
N TYR A 58 -8.15 -10.86 -9.40
CA TYR A 58 -9.27 -11.79 -9.56
C TYR A 58 -9.67 -12.05 -11.03
N GLN A 59 -9.21 -11.23 -11.98
CA GLN A 59 -9.33 -11.48 -13.41
C GLN A 59 -8.40 -12.61 -13.90
N GLY A 60 -7.46 -13.05 -13.06
CA GLY A 60 -6.51 -14.12 -13.40
C GLY A 60 -5.27 -13.64 -14.17
N ASP A 61 -5.02 -12.33 -14.23
CA ASP A 61 -3.90 -11.74 -14.97
C ASP A 61 -2.56 -11.83 -14.24
N ARG A 62 -2.57 -12.35 -13.01
CA ARG A 62 -1.44 -12.36 -12.07
C ARG A 62 -1.08 -13.79 -11.66
N GLU A 63 -1.09 -14.08 -10.37
CA GLU A 63 -0.74 -15.39 -9.82
C GLU A 63 -2.01 -16.21 -9.57
N VAL A 64 -1.95 -17.53 -9.80
CA VAL A 64 -3.03 -18.46 -9.45
C VAL A 64 -2.40 -19.60 -8.67
N ARG A 65 -2.96 -19.89 -7.48
CA ARG A 65 -2.43 -20.91 -6.58
C ARG A 65 -3.55 -21.72 -5.94
N GLU A 66 -3.36 -23.02 -5.86
CA GLU A 66 -4.23 -23.91 -5.09
C GLU A 66 -3.78 -23.97 -3.64
N PHE A 67 -4.74 -23.85 -2.74
CA PHE A 67 -4.58 -24.03 -1.31
C PHE A 67 -5.37 -25.26 -0.87
N GLU A 68 -4.73 -26.16 -0.15
CA GLU A 68 -5.36 -27.37 0.39
C GLU A 68 -5.70 -27.17 1.88
N ASP A 69 -6.92 -27.53 2.27
CA ASP A 69 -7.31 -27.57 3.67
C ASP A 69 -6.85 -28.86 4.38
N LEU A 70 -7.03 -28.92 5.70
CA LEU A 70 -6.65 -30.09 6.51
C LEU A 70 -7.44 -31.38 6.17
N LYS A 71 -8.48 -31.28 5.33
CA LYS A 71 -9.32 -32.39 4.86
C LYS A 71 -9.01 -32.76 3.41
N GLY A 72 -7.97 -32.19 2.80
CA GLY A 72 -7.59 -32.44 1.42
C GLY A 72 -8.47 -31.73 0.38
N LYS A 73 -9.32 -30.78 0.79
CA LYS A 73 -10.11 -29.98 -0.14
C LYS A 73 -9.26 -28.83 -0.65
N THR A 74 -9.14 -28.74 -1.97
CA THR A 74 -8.43 -27.64 -2.63
C THR A 74 -9.37 -26.47 -2.92
N VAL A 75 -8.82 -25.26 -2.83
CA VAL A 75 -9.45 -24.02 -3.27
C VAL A 75 -8.45 -23.24 -4.13
N THR A 76 -8.91 -22.70 -5.25
CA THR A 76 -8.09 -21.88 -6.14
C THR A 76 -8.20 -20.42 -5.74
N TYR A 77 -7.07 -19.80 -5.43
CA TYR A 77 -6.97 -18.39 -5.12
C TYR A 77 -6.16 -17.66 -6.18
N TYR A 78 -6.50 -16.40 -6.37
CA TYR A 78 -5.77 -15.46 -7.21
C TYR A 78 -4.84 -14.63 -6.33
N GLY A 79 -3.64 -14.32 -6.83
CA GLY A 79 -2.59 -13.65 -6.09
C GLY A 79 -2.02 -12.41 -6.80
N VAL A 80 -1.74 -11.36 -6.05
CA VAL A 80 -1.04 -10.16 -6.54
C VAL A 80 0.05 -9.71 -5.57
N LYS A 81 1.19 -9.29 -6.10
CA LYS A 81 2.35 -8.86 -5.30
C LYS A 81 2.31 -7.35 -5.07
N LEU A 82 2.39 -6.94 -3.81
CA LEU A 82 2.22 -5.55 -3.38
C LEU A 82 3.42 -5.12 -2.51
N ILE A 83 3.94 -3.92 -2.77
CA ILE A 83 5.13 -3.37 -2.09
C ILE A 83 4.76 -2.84 -0.70
N TRP A 84 5.60 -3.12 0.30
CA TRP A 84 5.31 -2.79 1.70
C TRP A 84 4.98 -1.30 1.96
N PRO A 85 5.87 -0.31 1.69
CA PRO A 85 5.55 1.09 1.96
C PRO A 85 4.24 1.57 1.33
N LEU A 86 4.04 1.23 0.05
CA LEU A 86 2.85 1.64 -0.71
C LEU A 86 1.57 1.01 -0.14
N LEU A 87 1.56 -0.31 0.08
CA LEU A 87 0.41 -1.02 0.64
C LEU A 87 0.02 -0.49 2.02
N LEU A 88 0.99 -0.34 2.92
CA LEU A 88 0.73 0.12 4.29
C LEU A 88 0.17 1.54 4.30
N TRP A 89 0.70 2.42 3.45
CA TRP A 89 0.18 3.77 3.32
C TRP A 89 -1.24 3.77 2.72
N GLN A 90 -1.49 3.06 1.62
CA GLN A 90 -2.81 3.00 0.97
C GLN A 90 -3.90 2.49 1.94
N VAL A 91 -3.63 1.41 2.68
CA VAL A 91 -4.59 0.84 3.64
C VAL A 91 -4.81 1.78 4.83
N SER A 92 -3.76 2.45 5.31
CA SER A 92 -3.92 3.47 6.36
C SER A 92 -4.74 4.68 5.89
N ILE A 93 -4.58 5.13 4.64
CA ILE A 93 -5.42 6.19 4.05
C ILE A 93 -6.88 5.75 3.91
N LEU A 94 -7.13 4.50 3.51
CA LEU A 94 -8.49 3.94 3.44
C LEU A 94 -9.15 3.89 4.83
N ARG A 95 -8.40 3.45 5.85
CA ARG A 95 -8.86 3.45 7.25
C ARG A 95 -9.17 4.86 7.74
N TRP A 96 -8.34 5.83 7.41
CA TRP A 96 -8.58 7.24 7.72
C TRP A 96 -9.83 7.77 7.00
N SER A 97 -9.98 7.50 5.70
CA SER A 97 -11.16 7.87 4.90
C SER A 97 -12.47 7.33 5.51
N ALA A 98 -12.44 6.08 5.97
CA ALA A 98 -13.57 5.45 6.65
C ALA A 98 -14.02 6.14 7.95
N ALA A 99 -13.20 7.02 8.54
CA ALA A 99 -13.59 7.82 9.70
C ALA A 99 -14.48 9.03 9.33
N PHE A 100 -14.47 9.46 8.07
CA PHE A 100 -15.23 10.61 7.58
C PHE A 100 -16.42 10.22 6.69
N MET A 101 -16.42 9.00 6.18
CA MET A 101 -17.44 8.51 5.26
C MET A 101 -18.46 7.59 5.94
N ALA A 102 -19.67 7.53 5.39
CA ALA A 102 -20.68 6.57 5.83
C ALA A 102 -20.26 5.15 5.43
N THR A 103 -19.86 4.33 6.40
CA THR A 103 -19.46 2.94 6.14
C THR A 103 -20.57 1.94 6.46
N THR A 104 -20.72 0.92 5.62
CA THR A 104 -21.53 -0.26 5.94
C THR A 104 -20.75 -1.26 6.78
N LYS A 105 -21.45 -2.24 7.38
CA LYS A 105 -20.80 -3.35 8.09
C LYS A 105 -19.87 -4.15 7.17
N SER A 106 -20.22 -4.28 5.88
CA SER A 106 -19.38 -4.97 4.89
C SER A 106 -18.07 -4.23 4.66
N ILE A 107 -18.12 -2.90 4.50
CA ILE A 107 -16.92 -2.06 4.33
C ILE A 107 -15.98 -2.22 5.54
N GLN A 108 -16.52 -2.14 6.76
CA GLN A 108 -15.73 -2.29 7.99
C GLN A 108 -15.12 -3.70 8.12
N ALA A 109 -15.89 -4.75 7.79
CA ALA A 109 -15.41 -6.12 7.81
C ALA A 109 -14.24 -6.32 6.83
N ASN A 110 -14.35 -5.79 5.61
CA ASN A 110 -13.29 -5.87 4.60
C ASN A 110 -12.02 -5.10 5.02
N LEU A 111 -12.18 -3.91 5.62
CA LEU A 111 -11.03 -3.17 6.18
C LEU A 111 -10.33 -3.95 7.30
N TYR A 112 -11.08 -4.50 8.25
CA TYR A 112 -10.47 -5.32 9.31
C TYR A 112 -9.80 -6.57 8.74
N MET A 113 -10.35 -7.18 7.70
CA MET A 113 -9.77 -8.35 7.05
C MET A 113 -8.40 -8.02 6.44
N ILE A 114 -8.30 -6.97 5.61
CA ILE A 114 -7.03 -6.60 4.99
C ILE A 114 -5.99 -6.15 6.02
N GLU A 115 -6.41 -5.38 7.04
CA GLU A 115 -5.52 -4.99 8.14
C GLU A 115 -5.00 -6.20 8.90
N HIS A 116 -5.87 -7.15 9.24
CA HIS A 116 -5.47 -8.37 9.93
C HIS A 116 -4.44 -9.16 9.11
N CYS A 117 -4.67 -9.38 7.81
CA CYS A 117 -3.72 -10.09 6.95
C CYS A 117 -2.36 -9.36 6.86
N ILE A 118 -2.37 -8.03 6.82
CA ILE A 118 -1.15 -7.20 6.87
C ILE A 118 -0.44 -7.40 8.21
N GLU A 119 -1.15 -7.27 9.32
CA GLU A 119 -0.60 -7.40 10.67
C GLU A 119 0.05 -8.78 10.86
N GLU A 120 -0.64 -9.86 10.48
CA GLU A 120 -0.09 -11.22 10.55
C GLU A 120 1.19 -11.37 9.71
N SER A 121 1.17 -10.90 8.47
CA SER A 121 2.32 -10.98 7.55
C SER A 121 3.54 -10.20 8.06
N LEU A 122 3.31 -9.03 8.66
CA LEU A 122 4.36 -8.20 9.25
C LEU A 122 5.01 -8.90 10.46
N LEU A 123 4.19 -9.52 11.31
CA LEU A 123 4.66 -10.20 12.52
C LEU A 123 5.39 -11.52 12.18
N GLU A 124 4.93 -12.24 11.15
CA GLU A 124 5.59 -13.45 10.64
C GLU A 124 7.03 -13.17 10.18
N LEU A 125 7.26 -12.07 9.46
CA LEU A 125 8.60 -11.68 9.00
C LEU A 125 9.56 -11.39 10.17
N ASP A 126 9.11 -10.54 11.09
CA ASP A 126 9.86 -10.14 12.28
C ASP A 126 8.96 -9.41 13.27
N GLN A 127 8.65 -10.06 14.40
CA GLN A 127 7.78 -9.53 15.47
C GLN A 127 8.09 -8.06 15.82
N GLN A 128 9.35 -7.73 16.13
CA GLN A 128 9.73 -6.39 16.62
C GLN A 128 9.57 -5.31 15.53
N THR A 129 9.97 -5.61 14.30
CA THR A 129 9.84 -4.68 13.17
C THR A 129 8.38 -4.55 12.75
N GLY A 130 7.64 -5.66 12.73
CA GLY A 130 6.21 -5.70 12.43
C GLY A 130 5.42 -4.82 13.39
N GLU A 131 5.60 -4.96 14.70
CA GLU A 131 4.93 -4.12 15.71
C GLU A 131 5.17 -2.61 15.51
N LYS A 132 6.35 -2.21 15.04
CA LYS A 132 6.65 -0.80 14.71
C LYS A 132 5.85 -0.33 13.50
N CYS A 133 5.73 -1.16 12.47
CA CYS A 133 4.95 -0.86 11.26
C CYS A 133 3.45 -0.80 11.58
N ILE A 134 2.93 -1.74 12.36
CA ILE A 134 1.53 -1.76 12.83
C ILE A 134 1.21 -0.50 13.63
N ARG A 135 2.12 -0.11 14.55
CA ARG A 135 1.97 1.12 15.31
C ARG A 135 1.97 2.36 14.42
N TRP A 136 2.79 2.38 13.37
CA TRP A 136 2.79 3.47 12.40
C TRP A 136 1.44 3.55 11.66
N MET A 137 0.92 2.41 11.17
CA MET A 137 -0.37 2.37 10.47
C MET A 137 -1.52 2.92 11.32
N ARG A 138 -1.56 2.57 12.61
CA ARG A 138 -2.59 3.00 13.56
C ARG A 138 -2.49 4.47 13.98
N ARG A 139 -1.39 5.15 13.64
CA ARG A 139 -1.12 6.56 13.97
C ARG A 139 -1.20 7.48 12.76
N LEU A 140 -1.35 6.96 11.55
CA LEU A 140 -1.51 7.79 10.39
C LEU A 140 -2.89 8.46 10.45
N ASP A 141 -2.91 9.75 10.73
CA ASP A 141 -4.13 10.56 10.86
C ASP A 141 -4.48 11.30 9.55
N GLY A 142 -4.13 10.69 8.41
CA GLY A 142 -4.35 11.24 7.07
C GLY A 142 -3.16 11.99 6.49
N VAL A 143 -3.44 12.74 5.42
CA VAL A 143 -2.48 13.60 4.71
C VAL A 143 -3.13 14.95 4.40
N SER A 144 -2.32 16.01 4.35
CA SER A 144 -2.81 17.34 4.00
C SER A 144 -3.18 17.43 2.52
N THR A 145 -3.93 18.47 2.16
CA THR A 145 -4.28 18.76 0.76
C THR A 145 -3.07 19.15 -0.10
N LYS A 146 -1.89 19.37 0.51
CA LYS A 146 -0.65 19.70 -0.18
C LYS A 146 0.27 18.50 -0.36
N PHE A 147 -0.05 17.37 0.27
CA PHE A 147 0.74 16.17 0.18
C PHE A 147 1.00 15.78 -1.27
N LEU A 148 2.27 15.48 -1.59
CA LEU A 148 2.71 15.05 -2.92
C LEU A 148 2.74 13.52 -2.98
N PRO A 149 1.77 12.84 -3.62
CA PRO A 149 1.70 11.38 -3.60
C PRO A 149 2.87 10.69 -4.31
N SER A 150 3.53 11.38 -5.24
CA SER A 150 4.78 10.94 -5.88
C SER A 150 5.90 10.67 -4.87
N TYR A 151 5.81 11.22 -3.65
CA TYR A 151 6.76 10.91 -2.59
C TYR A 151 6.63 9.46 -2.09
N ILE A 152 5.43 8.88 -2.13
CA ILE A 152 5.23 7.46 -1.79
C ILE A 152 6.01 6.57 -2.75
N ASP A 153 6.04 6.92 -4.03
CA ASP A 153 6.81 6.22 -5.05
C ASP A 153 8.31 6.35 -4.78
N GLU A 154 8.79 7.54 -4.44
CA GLU A 154 10.19 7.77 -4.06
C GLU A 154 10.59 6.95 -2.84
N VAL A 155 9.75 6.90 -1.80
CA VAL A 155 10.03 6.11 -0.59
C VAL A 155 9.99 4.62 -0.89
N SER A 156 9.05 4.17 -1.74
CA SER A 156 8.96 2.78 -2.19
C SER A 156 10.18 2.38 -3.01
N HIS A 157 10.64 3.25 -3.91
CA HIS A 157 11.86 3.08 -4.69
C HIS A 157 13.09 2.97 -3.77
N ARG A 158 13.27 3.92 -2.82
CA ARG A 158 14.35 3.85 -1.82
C ARG A 158 14.29 2.55 -1.01
N TYR A 159 13.11 2.12 -0.59
CA TYR A 159 12.94 0.86 0.16
C TYR A 159 13.40 -0.37 -0.62
N LEU A 160 13.05 -0.43 -1.91
CA LEU A 160 13.36 -1.57 -2.76
C LEU A 160 14.83 -1.62 -3.18
N PHE A 161 15.41 -0.46 -3.51
CA PHE A 161 16.69 -0.38 -4.21
C PHE A 161 17.84 0.20 -3.38
N SER A 162 17.58 0.85 -2.24
CA SER A 162 18.61 1.42 -1.37
C SER A 162 18.99 0.47 -0.22
N GLY A 163 19.65 -0.64 -0.55
CA GLY A 163 20.37 -1.46 0.43
C GLY A 163 20.13 -2.98 0.34
N PRO A 164 20.30 -3.70 1.46
CA PRO A 164 20.26 -5.16 1.47
C PRO A 164 18.83 -5.70 1.23
N GLN A 165 18.73 -6.95 0.79
CA GLN A 165 17.45 -7.63 0.52
C GLN A 165 17.01 -8.51 1.70
N GLY A 166 15.79 -9.07 1.63
CA GLY A 166 15.23 -10.00 2.62
C GLY A 166 14.90 -9.33 3.94
N LYS A 167 15.11 -10.03 5.05
CA LYS A 167 14.84 -9.53 6.41
C LYS A 167 15.60 -8.24 6.74
N SER A 168 16.78 -8.03 6.17
CA SER A 168 17.54 -6.78 6.35
C SER A 168 16.88 -5.58 5.67
N ARG A 169 16.20 -5.78 4.53
CA ARG A 169 15.34 -4.76 3.90
C ARG A 169 14.17 -4.44 4.83
N PHE A 170 13.46 -5.47 5.26
CA PHE A 170 12.28 -5.33 6.13
C PHE A 170 12.58 -4.54 7.41
N LYS A 171 13.74 -4.79 8.06
CA LYS A 171 14.16 -4.03 9.24
C LYS A 171 14.28 -2.51 9.04
N LYS A 172 14.45 -2.05 7.80
CA LYS A 172 14.46 -0.61 7.46
C LYS A 172 13.07 -0.05 7.18
N LEU A 173 12.06 -0.88 6.96
CA LEU A 173 10.70 -0.44 6.63
C LEU A 173 10.15 0.63 7.58
N PRO A 174 10.29 0.52 8.92
CA PRO A 174 9.82 1.57 9.82
C PRO A 174 10.47 2.94 9.56
N TRP A 175 11.74 2.98 9.16
CA TRP A 175 12.41 4.25 8.84
C TRP A 175 11.79 4.90 7.60
N HIS A 176 11.57 4.11 6.54
CA HIS A 176 10.91 4.57 5.32
C HIS A 176 9.48 5.05 5.61
N LEU A 177 8.70 4.31 6.40
CA LEU A 177 7.35 4.71 6.79
C LEU A 177 7.35 6.03 7.57
N ASN A 178 8.26 6.21 8.52
CA ASN A 178 8.34 7.47 9.27
C ASN A 178 8.73 8.66 8.38
N SER A 179 9.50 8.45 7.31
CA SER A 179 9.83 9.52 6.36
C SER A 179 8.61 10.05 5.60
N LEU A 180 7.52 9.27 5.49
CA LEU A 180 6.27 9.69 4.83
C LEU A 180 5.51 10.81 5.55
N SER A 181 5.90 11.15 6.77
CA SER A 181 5.28 12.24 7.50
C SER A 181 5.64 13.59 6.87
N GLU A 182 4.65 14.46 6.66
CA GLU A 182 4.86 15.81 6.08
C GLU A 182 5.75 16.73 6.95
N ILE A 183 5.91 16.39 8.23
CA ILE A 183 6.82 17.11 9.13
C ILE A 183 8.25 16.56 9.10
N SER A 184 8.50 15.44 8.41
CA SER A 184 9.82 14.85 8.29
C SER A 184 10.73 15.76 7.44
N ASN A 185 12.03 15.73 7.73
CA ASN A 185 13.00 16.45 6.89
C ASN A 185 13.04 15.84 5.48
N ASP A 186 12.99 14.50 5.36
CA ASP A 186 13.01 13.84 4.06
C ASP A 186 11.85 14.27 3.15
N TYR A 187 10.64 14.47 3.69
CA TYR A 187 9.49 14.94 2.91
C TYR A 187 9.66 16.42 2.52
N ARG A 188 10.09 17.27 3.46
CA ARG A 188 10.26 18.71 3.21
C ARG A 188 11.33 18.98 2.17
N GLU A 189 12.46 18.27 2.24
CA GLU A 189 13.53 18.38 1.24
C GLU A 189 13.03 17.95 -0.14
N TYR A 190 12.23 16.87 -0.22
CA TYR A 190 11.60 16.44 -1.46
C TYR A 190 10.61 17.47 -1.99
N GLU A 191 9.72 17.99 -1.14
CA GLU A 191 8.73 19.02 -1.50
C GLU A 191 9.40 20.30 -2.00
N GLU A 192 10.44 20.77 -1.32
CA GLU A 192 11.23 21.93 -1.73
C GLU A 192 11.90 21.70 -3.09
N HIS A 193 12.52 20.54 -3.28
CA HIS A 193 13.15 20.17 -4.55
C HIS A 193 12.12 20.14 -5.69
N LEU A 194 11.01 19.43 -5.51
CA LEU A 194 9.98 19.29 -6.54
C LEU A 194 9.33 20.63 -6.88
N THR A 195 9.13 21.49 -5.87
CA THR A 195 8.62 22.85 -6.06
C THR A 195 9.60 23.70 -6.87
N SER A 196 10.91 23.55 -6.67
CA SER A 196 11.94 24.22 -7.47
C SER A 196 11.88 23.77 -8.93
N VAL A 197 11.85 22.46 -9.17
CA VAL A 197 11.77 21.88 -10.52
C VAL A 197 10.48 22.31 -11.24
N ALA A 198 9.36 22.31 -10.54
CA ALA A 198 8.07 22.71 -11.10
C ALA A 198 8.06 24.18 -11.54
N LYS A 199 8.70 25.05 -10.77
CA LYS A 199 8.87 26.47 -11.12
C LYS A 199 9.71 26.64 -12.38
N GLU A 200 10.80 25.88 -12.52
CA GLU A 200 11.65 25.92 -13.71
C GLU A 200 10.91 25.43 -14.97
N GLN A 201 10.01 24.45 -14.82
CA GLN A 201 9.21 23.88 -15.90
C GLN A 201 7.85 24.57 -16.10
N ASN A 202 7.54 25.60 -15.32
CA ASN A 202 6.27 26.32 -15.32
C ASN A 202 5.04 25.39 -15.22
N CYS A 203 5.10 24.40 -14.34
CA CYS A 203 4.05 23.43 -14.08
C CYS A 203 3.73 23.32 -12.57
N SER A 204 2.72 22.52 -12.22
CA SER A 204 2.41 22.21 -10.82
C SER A 204 3.33 21.10 -10.31
N PRO A 205 3.79 21.12 -9.04
CA PRO A 205 4.54 20.00 -8.45
C PRO A 205 3.79 18.65 -8.58
N GLN A 206 2.47 18.67 -8.43
CA GLN A 206 1.63 17.47 -8.59
C GLN A 206 1.58 16.94 -10.04
N GLY A 207 1.92 17.77 -11.03
CA GLY A 207 2.00 17.38 -12.44
C GLY A 207 3.37 16.87 -12.87
N LEU A 208 4.36 16.85 -11.96
CA LEU A 208 5.66 16.25 -12.23
C LEU A 208 5.57 14.74 -12.02
N HIS A 209 5.68 13.99 -13.11
CA HIS A 209 5.82 12.54 -13.07
C HIS A 209 7.30 12.16 -13.18
N SER A 210 7.72 11.17 -12.40
CA SER A 210 9.03 10.56 -12.61
C SER A 210 9.04 9.85 -13.97
N VAL A 211 9.97 10.21 -14.84
CA VAL A 211 10.20 9.56 -16.15
C VAL A 211 11.04 8.28 -15.98
N THR A 212 11.48 7.98 -14.75
CA THR A 212 12.38 6.84 -14.51
C THR A 212 11.56 5.56 -14.43
N ASP A 213 11.76 4.68 -15.42
CA ASP A 213 11.26 3.31 -15.35
C ASP A 213 11.80 2.62 -14.10
N TRP A 214 10.90 1.98 -13.34
CA TRP A 214 11.30 1.23 -12.16
C TRP A 214 12.14 0.03 -12.57
N PRO A 215 13.30 -0.21 -11.94
CA PRO A 215 14.04 -1.45 -12.14
C PRO A 215 13.17 -2.67 -11.79
N GLU A 216 13.51 -3.82 -12.37
CA GLU A 216 12.80 -5.07 -12.05
C GLU A 216 12.83 -5.36 -10.54
N ILE A 217 11.65 -5.53 -9.95
CA ILE A 217 11.48 -5.77 -8.52
C ILE A 217 11.85 -7.22 -8.21
N LYS A 218 12.84 -7.39 -7.33
CA LYS A 218 13.16 -8.70 -6.74
C LYS A 218 12.27 -8.94 -5.53
N TRP A 219 11.24 -9.76 -5.73
CA TRP A 219 10.21 -10.15 -4.75
C TRP A 219 10.72 -11.09 -3.68
#